data_AF-A0A538RW50-F1
#
_entry.id   AF-A0A538RW50-F1
#
_cell.length_a   1.000
_cell.length_b   1.000
_cell.length_c   1.000
_cell.angle_alpha   90.00
_cell.angle_beta   90.00
_cell.angle_gamma   90.00
#
_symmetry.space_group_name_H-M   'P 1'
#
loop_
_entity.id
_entity.type
_entity.pdbx_description
1 polymer ?
#
loop_
_entity_poly.entity_id
_entity_poly.type
_entity_poly.pdbx_seq_one_letter_code
_entity_poly.pdbx_strand_id
1 'polypeptide(L)'
;VDISDGLSNTLFVGERATNMSSATWTGAVTGGIVPAQRYPDPADQLANAEAAAAMVLSHGSRTHIPNDQLVFDADATSSFHTGGVQFLFGDGSVHTITNNIDGLIYEALLTRAGGEAAAGDDY
;
A
#
# COMPACT_ATOMS: atom_id res chain seq x y z
N VAL A 1 -10.69 -22.57 -2.41
CA VAL A 1 -10.38 -21.21 -1.89
C VAL A 1 -10.39 -20.28 -3.09
N ASP A 2 -10.93 -19.06 -2.98
CA ASP A 2 -11.06 -18.09 -4.09
C ASP A 2 -9.84 -17.14 -4.22
N ILE A 3 -8.66 -17.66 -3.83
CA ILE A 3 -7.35 -16.98 -3.86
C ILE A 3 -6.40 -18.02 -4.45
N SER A 4 -6.30 -18.03 -5.78
CA SER A 4 -5.61 -19.09 -6.53
C SER A 4 -4.10 -19.01 -6.42
N ASP A 5 -3.56 -17.83 -6.11
CA ASP A 5 -2.11 -17.62 -5.99
C ASP A 5 -1.58 -18.06 -4.61
N GLY A 6 -2.50 -18.37 -3.69
CA GLY A 6 -2.21 -18.88 -2.35
C GLY A 6 -2.27 -17.81 -1.27
N LEU A 7 -2.74 -18.20 -0.09
CA LEU A 7 -2.88 -17.30 1.06
C LEU A 7 -1.53 -16.73 1.55
N SER A 8 -0.46 -17.49 1.42
CA SER A 8 0.92 -17.07 1.77
C SER A 8 1.58 -16.19 0.72
N ASN A 9 0.90 -15.89 -0.39
CA ASN A 9 1.43 -15.08 -1.49
C ASN A 9 0.50 -13.90 -1.85
N THR A 10 -0.43 -13.54 -0.95
CA THR A 10 -1.32 -12.40 -1.17
C THR A 10 -1.32 -11.49 0.04
N LEU A 11 -0.99 -10.21 -0.18
CA LEU A 11 -1.02 -9.15 0.83
C LEU A 11 -2.47 -8.73 1.08
N PHE A 12 -2.86 -8.64 2.35
CA PHE A 12 -4.22 -8.32 2.76
C PHE A 12 -4.30 -6.99 3.51
N VAL A 13 -3.32 -6.71 4.37
CA VAL A 13 -3.24 -5.47 5.15
C VAL A 13 -1.81 -4.97 5.12
N GLY A 14 -1.61 -3.70 4.82
CA GLY A 14 -0.30 -3.05 4.85
C GLY A 14 -0.32 -1.79 5.70
N GLU A 15 0.84 -1.38 6.20
CA GLU A 15 0.95 -0.11 6.90
C GLU A 15 0.84 1.07 5.93
N ARG A 16 0.27 2.16 6.43
CA ARG A 16 0.34 3.48 5.81
C ARG A 16 0.62 4.49 6.91
N ALA A 17 1.77 5.14 6.82
CA ALA A 17 2.18 6.16 7.76
C ALA A 17 1.53 7.51 7.47
N THR A 18 1.45 8.34 8.51
CA THR A 18 0.82 9.67 8.47
C THR A 18 1.59 10.69 7.63
N ASN A 19 2.69 10.30 6.99
CA ASN A 19 3.35 11.13 5.98
C ASN A 19 2.64 11.06 4.63
N MET A 20 1.85 10.01 4.34
CA MET A 20 1.04 9.92 3.13
C MET A 20 -0.30 10.61 3.33
N SER A 21 -1.02 10.25 4.39
CA SER A 21 -2.25 10.94 4.82
C SER A 21 -2.71 10.52 6.22
N SER A 22 -3.67 11.27 6.76
CA SER A 22 -4.31 10.96 8.05
C SER A 22 -5.58 10.12 7.82
N ALA A 23 -5.39 8.82 7.56
CA ALA A 23 -6.48 7.87 7.40
C ALA A 23 -7.23 7.65 8.72
N THR A 24 -8.56 7.72 8.69
CA THR A 24 -9.40 7.58 9.90
C THR A 24 -9.97 6.19 10.09
N TRP A 25 -9.95 5.34 9.06
CA TRP A 25 -10.55 4.00 9.05
C TRP A 25 -12.06 3.97 9.35
N THR A 26 -12.73 5.14 9.32
CA THR A 26 -14.16 5.26 9.64
C THR A 26 -15.11 4.80 8.52
N GLY A 27 -14.55 4.42 7.36
CA GLY A 27 -15.30 4.05 6.15
C GLY A 27 -14.95 4.96 4.97
N ALA A 28 -15.49 4.63 3.79
CA ALA A 28 -15.44 5.49 2.61
C ALA A 28 -16.62 6.48 2.61
N VAL A 29 -16.47 7.56 3.38
CA VAL A 29 -17.54 8.57 3.55
C VAL A 29 -17.80 9.31 2.23
N THR A 30 -19.03 9.32 1.74
CA THR A 30 -19.39 10.00 0.48
C THR A 30 -18.94 11.47 0.48
N GLY A 31 -18.21 11.87 -0.57
CA GLY A 31 -17.64 13.22 -0.69
C GLY A 31 -16.39 13.47 0.15
N GLY A 32 -15.89 12.45 0.86
CA GLY A 32 -14.64 12.52 1.60
C GLY A 32 -13.44 12.75 0.67
N ILE A 33 -12.52 13.59 1.16
CA ILE A 33 -11.27 13.96 0.48
C ILE A 33 -10.12 13.65 1.45
N VAL A 34 -9.05 13.03 0.93
CA VAL A 34 -7.87 12.63 1.70
C VAL A 34 -6.65 13.34 1.13
N PRO A 35 -6.20 14.45 1.75
CA PRO A 35 -5.06 15.21 1.25
C PRO A 35 -3.76 14.38 1.24
N ALA A 36 -2.97 14.52 0.17
CA ALA A 36 -1.66 13.88 0.01
C ALA A 36 -0.59 14.62 0.83
N GLN A 37 -0.45 14.26 2.11
CA GLN A 37 0.35 14.98 3.12
C GLN A 37 1.84 15.06 2.82
N ARG A 38 2.34 14.27 1.86
CA ARG A 38 3.74 14.29 1.46
C ARG A 38 4.12 15.59 0.73
N TYR A 39 3.16 16.25 0.08
CA TYR A 39 3.40 17.56 -0.51
C TYR A 39 3.62 18.62 0.59
N PRO A 40 4.62 19.52 0.46
CA PRO A 40 4.90 20.52 1.48
C PRO A 40 3.85 21.64 1.53
N ASP A 41 3.25 22.00 0.39
CA ASP A 41 2.23 23.05 0.30
C ASP A 41 0.82 22.47 0.45
N PRO A 42 -0.01 22.96 1.40
CA PRO A 42 -1.41 22.54 1.54
C PRO A 42 -2.25 22.63 0.27
N ALA A 43 -1.97 23.58 -0.63
CA ALA A 43 -2.66 23.70 -1.91
C ALA A 43 -2.36 22.49 -2.81
N ASP A 44 -1.10 22.04 -2.85
CA ASP A 44 -0.68 20.86 -3.59
C ASP A 44 -1.22 19.57 -2.93
N GLN A 45 -1.27 19.51 -1.60
CA GLN A 45 -1.89 18.37 -0.89
C GLN A 45 -3.36 18.17 -1.29
N LEU A 46 -4.10 19.27 -1.45
CA LEU A 46 -5.51 19.24 -1.87
C LEU A 46 -5.68 18.99 -3.37
N ALA A 47 -4.79 19.54 -4.20
CA ALA A 47 -4.82 19.34 -5.65
C ALA A 47 -4.54 17.88 -6.05
N ASN A 48 -3.76 17.16 -5.24
CA ASN A 48 -3.41 15.75 -5.43
C ASN A 48 -4.08 14.86 -4.36
N ALA A 49 -5.23 15.28 -3.83
CA ALA A 49 -5.94 14.52 -2.82
C ALA A 49 -6.65 13.31 -3.42
N GLU A 50 -6.76 12.25 -2.62
CA GLU A 50 -7.50 11.05 -2.98
C GLU A 50 -8.96 11.10 -2.51
N ALA A 51 -9.80 10.28 -3.15
CA ALA A 51 -11.20 10.17 -2.80
C ALA A 51 -11.41 9.35 -1.51
N ALA A 52 -12.66 9.29 -1.05
CA ALA A 52 -13.06 8.64 0.19
C ALA A 52 -12.57 7.18 0.37
N ALA A 53 -12.30 6.44 -0.71
CA ALA A 53 -11.74 5.09 -0.64
C ALA A 53 -10.40 5.05 0.11
N ALA A 54 -9.57 6.08 -0.07
CA ALA A 54 -8.30 6.25 0.63
C ALA A 54 -8.45 6.41 2.16
N MET A 55 -9.65 6.54 2.72
CA MET A 55 -9.83 6.54 4.17
C MET A 55 -9.68 5.15 4.81
N VAL A 56 -9.83 4.09 4.01
CA VAL A 56 -9.85 2.69 4.46
C VAL A 56 -9.02 1.74 3.60
N LEU A 57 -8.76 2.12 2.34
CA LEU A 57 -7.90 1.36 1.44
C LEU A 57 -6.53 2.04 1.31
N SER A 58 -5.56 1.20 0.96
CA SER A 58 -4.27 1.61 0.42
C SER A 58 -4.13 0.96 -0.96
N HIS A 59 -3.33 1.55 -1.84
CA HIS A 59 -2.95 0.94 -3.11
C HIS A 59 -1.44 0.77 -3.23
N GLY A 60 -1.07 -0.07 -4.18
CA GLY A 60 0.30 -0.30 -4.60
C GLY A 60 0.29 -0.77 -6.05
N SER A 61 1.46 -0.75 -6.69
CA SER A 61 1.65 -1.25 -8.04
C SER A 61 3.14 -1.43 -8.30
N ARG A 62 3.49 -1.89 -9.50
CA ARG A 62 4.88 -1.93 -9.96
C ARG A 62 5.65 -0.62 -9.77
N THR A 63 4.96 0.50 -9.92
CA THR A 63 5.56 1.84 -9.83
C THR A 63 5.24 2.55 -8.51
N HIS A 64 4.51 1.90 -7.61
CA HIS A 64 4.11 2.41 -6.31
C HIS A 64 4.51 1.42 -5.23
N ILE A 65 5.82 1.15 -5.14
CA ILE A 65 6.39 0.24 -4.16
C ILE A 65 6.38 0.87 -2.76
N PRO A 66 6.48 0.06 -1.69
CA PRO A 66 6.44 0.58 -0.32
C PRO A 66 7.55 1.61 -0.05
N ASN A 67 7.19 2.73 0.60
CA ASN A 67 8.11 3.83 0.95
C ASN A 67 8.88 4.49 -0.22
N ASP A 68 8.45 4.30 -1.48
CA ASP A 68 9.07 4.96 -2.64
C ASP A 68 9.13 6.48 -2.39
N GLN A 69 10.29 7.09 -2.64
CA GLN A 69 10.49 8.52 -2.44
C GLN A 69 9.82 9.41 -3.50
N LEU A 70 9.43 8.82 -4.63
CA LEU A 70 8.81 9.50 -5.76
C LEU A 70 7.29 9.43 -5.74
N VAL A 71 6.70 8.64 -4.84
CA VAL A 71 5.25 8.47 -4.71
C VAL A 71 4.70 9.40 -3.63
N PHE A 72 3.67 10.17 -3.97
CA PHE A 72 3.06 11.16 -3.08
C PHE A 72 1.59 10.86 -2.78
N ASP A 73 1.03 9.82 -3.40
CA ASP A 73 -0.36 9.42 -3.31
C ASP A 73 -0.78 9.21 -1.85
N ALA A 74 -1.96 9.72 -1.50
CA ALA A 74 -2.42 9.76 -0.12
C ALA A 74 -2.67 8.35 0.46
N ASP A 75 -2.86 7.35 -0.38
CA ASP A 75 -3.13 5.95 -0.05
C ASP A 75 -2.03 4.97 -0.45
N ALA A 76 -0.84 5.47 -0.80
CA ALA A 76 0.33 4.62 -0.95
C ALA A 76 0.73 3.96 0.38
N THR A 77 1.27 2.75 0.31
CA THR A 77 1.78 2.04 1.49
C THR A 77 3.11 2.62 1.97
N SER A 78 3.24 2.83 3.28
CA SER A 78 4.41 3.47 3.86
C SER A 78 4.54 3.18 5.35
N SER A 79 5.76 3.35 5.87
CA SER A 79 6.10 3.24 7.28
C SER A 79 7.19 4.26 7.64
N PHE A 80 7.41 4.46 8.94
CA PHE A 80 8.59 5.18 9.43
C PHE A 80 9.77 4.24 9.73
N HIS A 81 9.66 2.96 9.39
CA HIS A 81 10.74 2.01 9.56
C HIS A 81 11.80 2.19 8.47
N THR A 82 13.07 2.02 8.83
CA THR A 82 14.17 2.14 7.86
C THR A 82 14.22 1.00 6.85
N GLY A 83 13.67 -0.17 7.21
CA GLY A 83 13.84 -1.43 6.46
C GLY A 83 12.72 -1.81 5.51
N GLY A 84 11.54 -1.18 5.60
CA GLY A 84 10.38 -1.65 4.84
C GLY A 84 9.05 -1.29 5.48
N VAL A 85 7.98 -1.85 4.93
CA VAL A 85 6.61 -1.71 5.42
C VAL A 85 6.12 -3.09 5.85
N GLN A 86 5.44 -3.19 6.99
CA GLN A 86 4.86 -4.47 7.41
C GLN A 86 3.60 -4.77 6.61
N PHE A 87 3.45 -6.03 6.21
CA PHE A 87 2.24 -6.54 5.59
C PHE A 87 1.79 -7.84 6.24
N LEU A 88 0.48 -7.97 6.42
CA LEU A 88 -0.22 -9.20 6.77
C LEU A 88 -0.61 -9.93 5.48
N PHE A 89 -0.24 -11.20 5.41
CA PHE A 89 -0.61 -12.10 4.32
C PHE A 89 -1.94 -12.80 4.62
N GLY A 90 -2.58 -13.35 3.58
CA GLY A 90 -3.83 -14.08 3.70
C GLY A 90 -3.75 -15.33 4.61
N ASP A 91 -2.56 -15.87 4.86
CA ASP A 91 -2.34 -17.01 5.77
C ASP A 91 -2.14 -16.59 7.24
N GLY A 92 -2.16 -15.28 7.51
CA GLY A 92 -1.99 -14.69 8.84
C GLY A 92 -0.55 -14.41 9.23
N SER A 93 0.42 -14.74 8.38
CA SER A 93 1.82 -14.35 8.59
C SER A 93 2.03 -12.85 8.37
N VAL A 94 3.00 -12.27 9.07
CA VAL A 94 3.38 -10.87 8.91
C VAL A 94 4.82 -10.80 8.46
N HIS A 95 5.06 -10.13 7.34
CA HIS A 95 6.40 -9.95 6.77
C HIS A 95 6.70 -8.48 6.55
N THR A 96 7.97 -8.12 6.66
CA THR A 96 8.47 -6.83 6.19
C THR A 96 8.65 -6.92 4.68
N ILE A 97 8.03 -6.04 3.92
CA ILE A 97 8.32 -5.86 2.50
C ILE A 97 9.31 -4.70 2.36
N THR A 98 10.47 -4.96 1.76
CA THR A 98 11.55 -3.97 1.71
C THR A 98 11.23 -2.79 0.79
N ASN A 99 11.86 -1.65 1.05
CA ASN A 99 11.71 -0.43 0.23
C ASN A 99 12.27 -0.59 -1.21
N ASN A 100 12.98 -1.68 -1.49
CA ASN A 100 13.63 -1.95 -2.77
C ASN A 100 13.11 -3.23 -3.43
N ILE A 101 11.95 -3.73 -3.02
CA ILE A 101 11.30 -4.88 -3.66
C ILE A 101 11.16 -4.63 -5.16
N ASP A 102 11.35 -5.68 -5.97
CA ASP A 102 11.05 -5.60 -7.39
C ASP A 102 9.56 -5.31 -7.58
N GLY A 103 9.24 -4.26 -8.32
CA GLY A 103 7.85 -3.84 -8.51
C GLY A 103 6.96 -4.95 -9.10
N LEU A 104 7.49 -5.87 -9.91
CA LEU A 104 6.70 -6.99 -10.47
C LEU A 104 6.25 -7.92 -9.37
N ILE A 105 7.16 -8.24 -8.45
CA ILE A 105 6.87 -9.11 -7.32
C ILE A 105 5.88 -8.41 -6.40
N TYR A 106 6.08 -7.13 -6.12
CA TYR A 106 5.14 -6.38 -5.28
C TYR A 106 3.73 -6.33 -5.88
N GLU A 107 3.61 -6.06 -7.18
CA GLU A 107 2.34 -6.05 -7.92
C GLU A 107 1.67 -7.44 -7.90
N ALA A 108 2.42 -8.51 -8.13
CA ALA A 108 1.92 -9.88 -8.05
C ALA A 108 1.31 -10.19 -6.68
N LEU A 109 2.03 -9.84 -5.60
CA LEU A 109 1.60 -10.06 -4.21
C LEU A 109 0.32 -9.27 -3.84
N LEU A 110 -0.01 -8.19 -4.55
CA LEU A 110 -1.26 -7.42 -4.35
C LEU A 110 -2.48 -8.08 -5.02
N THR A 111 -2.28 -9.10 -5.84
CA THR A 111 -3.38 -9.82 -6.51
C THR A 111 -3.69 -11.15 -5.83
N ARG A 112 -4.95 -11.59 -5.95
CA ARG A 112 -5.39 -12.90 -5.43
C ARG A 112 -5.34 -14.04 -6.47
N ALA A 113 -5.21 -13.67 -7.74
CA ALA A 113 -5.38 -14.57 -8.89
C ALA A 113 -4.70 -14.05 -10.18
N GLY A 114 -3.55 -13.41 -10.08
CA GLY A 114 -2.72 -13.00 -11.21
C GLY A 114 -1.86 -14.13 -11.79
N GLY A 115 -1.64 -15.20 -11.03
CA GLY A 115 -0.92 -16.40 -11.49
C GLY A 115 0.59 -16.21 -11.64
N GLU A 116 1.14 -15.11 -11.15
CA GLU A 116 2.58 -14.87 -11.12
C GLU A 116 3.25 -15.68 -10.00
N ALA A 117 4.50 -16.09 -10.23
CA ALA A 117 5.30 -16.74 -9.20
C ALA A 117 5.98 -15.67 -8.34
N ALA A 118 5.70 -15.67 -7.03
CA ALA A 118 6.51 -15.02 -6.01
C ALA A 118 6.95 -16.09 -5.00
N ALA A 119 8.25 -16.18 -4.72
CA ALA A 119 8.85 -17.05 -3.72
C ALA A 119 9.13 -16.25 -2.43
N GLY A 120 9.25 -16.95 -1.30
CA GLY A 120 9.43 -16.30 0.01
C GLY A 120 10.77 -15.58 0.20
N ASP A 121 11.74 -15.79 -0.70
CA ASP A 121 13.02 -15.07 -0.77
C ASP A 121 12.99 -13.88 -1.73
N ASP A 122 11.87 -13.64 -2.43
CA ASP A 122 11.70 -12.53 -3.36
C ASP A 122 11.26 -11.21 -2.68
N TYR A 123 10.91 -11.22 -1.38
CA TYR A 123 10.35 -10.06 -0.69
C TYR A 123 10.82 -9.83 0.76
#